data_AF-A0A915K2L3-F1
#
_entry.id   AF-A0A915K2L3-F1
#
_cell.length_a   1.000
_cell.length_b   1.000
_cell.length_c   1.000
_cell.angle_alpha   90.00
_cell.angle_beta   90.00
_cell.angle_gamma   90.00
#
_symmetry.space_group_name_H-M   'P 1'
#
loop_
_entity.id
_entity.type
_entity.pdbx_description
1 polymer ?
#
loop_
_entity_poly.entity_id
_entity_poly.type
_entity_poly.pdbx_seq_one_letter_code
_entity_poly.pdbx_strand_id
1 'polypeptide(L)'
;MHADYKAQDQTASCLAEVDSIDASTVNATGPQVLCSNEQETRRPCACCKIQCWHDVQRVNALLLGHAPGADGDDQEAVDTLIGIRKCASQNCAGLCALEKMLYPRRLIFRRRR
;
A
#
# COMPACT_ATOMS: atom_id res chain seq x y z
N MET A 1 -22.88 -5.59 -25.25
CA MET A 1 -21.96 -6.73 -25.45
C MET A 1 -21.26 -6.94 -24.12
N HIS A 2 -21.62 -8.02 -23.43
CA HIS A 2 -21.03 -8.43 -22.15
C HIS A 2 -19.78 -9.26 -22.43
N ALA A 3 -18.69 -9.02 -21.70
CA ALA A 3 -17.58 -9.96 -21.53
C ALA A 3 -17.02 -9.76 -20.11
N ASP A 4 -17.50 -10.54 -19.14
CA ASP A 4 -16.85 -11.74 -18.60
C ASP A 4 -15.52 -11.46 -17.85
N TYR A 5 -15.66 -10.89 -16.65
CA TYR A 5 -14.58 -10.77 -15.67
C TYR A 5 -14.37 -12.13 -14.99
N LYS A 6 -13.38 -12.90 -15.43
CA LYS A 6 -12.94 -14.12 -14.74
C LYS A 6 -12.07 -13.78 -13.54
N ALA A 7 -12.59 -14.08 -12.35
CA ALA A 7 -11.82 -14.19 -11.13
C ALA A 7 -10.87 -15.41 -11.23
N GLN A 8 -9.57 -15.20 -10.95
CA GLN A 8 -8.64 -16.30 -10.69
C GLN A 8 -7.75 -16.01 -9.48
N ASP A 9 -7.70 -17.01 -8.63
CA ASP A 9 -7.31 -17.03 -7.24
C ASP A 9 -5.81 -17.30 -7.08
N GLN A 10 -5.12 -16.30 -6.53
CA GLN A 10 -4.19 -16.39 -5.41
C GLN A 10 -3.11 -17.49 -5.41
N THR A 11 -1.86 -17.07 -5.64
CA THR A 11 -0.80 -17.14 -4.62
C THR A 11 0.22 -16.02 -4.87
N ALA A 12 0.61 -15.26 -3.82
CA ALA A 12 1.62 -14.17 -3.79
C ALA A 12 1.29 -12.79 -4.42
N SER A 13 0.00 -12.44 -4.55
CA SER A 13 -0.52 -11.39 -5.45
C SER A 13 -0.70 -9.99 -4.83
N CYS A 14 0.39 -9.21 -4.74
CA CYS A 14 0.33 -7.73 -4.71
C CYS A 14 1.05 -7.07 -5.90
N LEU A 15 1.77 -7.83 -6.74
CA LEU A 15 2.66 -7.30 -7.80
C LEU A 15 2.63 -8.16 -9.10
N ALA A 16 1.47 -8.50 -9.61
CA ALA A 16 1.33 -9.03 -10.97
C ALA A 16 0.18 -8.26 -11.60
N GLU A 17 0.42 -7.21 -12.39
CA GLU A 17 1.01 -7.30 -13.73
C GLU A 17 2.28 -6.46 -13.91
N VAL A 18 3.44 -7.14 -13.90
CA VAL A 18 4.69 -6.60 -14.45
C VAL A 18 5.43 -7.69 -15.23
N ASP A 19 4.73 -8.45 -16.08
CA ASP A 19 5.34 -9.47 -16.94
C ASP A 19 6.07 -8.89 -18.18
N SER A 20 6.30 -7.58 -18.22
CA SER A 20 7.19 -6.96 -19.21
C SER A 20 7.99 -5.77 -18.66
N ILE A 21 8.10 -5.63 -17.34
CA ILE A 21 9.08 -4.72 -16.76
C ILE A 21 10.20 -5.59 -16.23
N ASP A 22 11.31 -5.58 -16.96
CA ASP A 22 12.57 -6.20 -16.58
C ASP A 22 12.83 -5.93 -15.08
N ALA A 23 13.21 -6.96 -14.34
CA ALA A 23 13.63 -6.85 -12.94
C ALA A 23 14.73 -5.77 -12.74
N SER A 24 15.38 -5.35 -13.82
CA SER A 24 16.30 -4.21 -13.88
C SER A 24 15.64 -2.83 -13.72
N THR A 25 14.37 -2.64 -14.08
CA THR A 25 13.66 -1.36 -13.98
C THR A 25 13.05 -1.12 -12.59
N VAL A 26 12.68 -2.19 -11.86
CA VAL A 26 12.37 -2.10 -10.42
C VAL A 26 13.63 -1.89 -9.56
N ASN A 27 14.82 -2.08 -10.14
CA ASN A 27 16.11 -1.85 -9.49
C ASN A 27 16.68 -0.43 -9.73
N ALA A 28 15.99 0.45 -10.47
CA ALA A 28 16.42 1.83 -10.68
C ALA A 28 16.12 2.76 -9.47
N THR A 29 15.63 2.21 -8.37
CA THR A 29 15.51 2.94 -7.12
C THR A 29 15.71 1.93 -6.00
N GLY A 30 16.92 1.93 -5.43
CA GLY A 30 17.21 1.16 -4.21
C GLY A 30 16.16 1.41 -3.12
N PRO A 31 16.08 0.56 -2.08
CA PRO A 31 15.07 0.68 -1.04
C PRO A 31 15.08 2.12 -0.51
N GLN A 32 14.09 2.91 -0.92
CA GLN A 32 13.92 4.24 -0.42
C GLN A 32 13.60 4.06 1.05
N VAL A 33 14.48 4.54 1.92
CA VAL A 33 14.31 4.44 3.37
C VAL A 33 13.17 5.39 3.74
N LEU A 34 11.93 4.88 3.67
CA LEU A 34 10.71 5.66 3.92
C LEU A 34 10.47 5.89 5.42
N CYS A 35 11.13 5.11 6.27
CA CYS A 35 11.18 5.30 7.71
C CYS A 35 12.62 5.25 8.18
N SER A 36 12.97 6.08 9.17
CA SER A 36 14.26 5.90 9.86
C SER A 36 14.27 4.58 10.65
N ASN A 37 15.45 4.01 10.89
CA ASN A 37 15.61 2.78 11.69
C ASN A 37 14.93 2.87 13.06
N GLU A 38 14.97 4.06 13.67
CA GLU A 38 14.30 4.34 14.94
C GLU A 38 12.77 4.34 14.80
N GLN A 39 12.23 4.90 13.71
CA GLN A 39 10.80 4.88 13.43
C GLN A 39 10.31 3.47 13.13
N GLU A 40 11.08 2.67 12.39
CA GLU A 40 10.75 1.28 12.09
C GLU A 40 10.69 0.44 13.38
N THR A 41 11.62 0.67 14.31
CA THR A 41 11.63 -0.01 15.61
C THR A 41 10.46 0.42 16.49
N ARG A 42 10.15 1.73 16.55
CA ARG A 42 9.11 2.27 17.45
C ARG A 42 7.69 2.09 16.91
N ARG A 43 7.51 2.18 15.58
CA ARG A 43 6.20 2.21 14.90
C ARG A 43 6.19 1.37 13.63
N PRO A 44 6.47 0.05 13.74
CA PRO A 44 6.63 -0.82 12.59
C PRO A 44 5.36 -0.91 11.72
N CYS A 45 4.16 -0.83 12.30
CA CYS A 45 2.92 -0.84 11.51
C CYS A 45 2.75 0.43 10.68
N ALA A 46 3.11 1.60 11.24
CA ALA A 46 3.04 2.85 10.50
C ALA A 46 3.99 2.84 9.31
N CYS A 47 5.23 2.36 9.51
CA CYS A 47 6.22 2.25 8.46
C CYS A 47 5.82 1.29 7.35
N CYS A 48 5.29 0.11 7.70
CA CYS A 48 4.77 -0.83 6.72
C CYS A 48 3.63 -0.23 5.86
N LYS A 49 2.74 0.56 6.47
CA LYS A 49 1.66 1.25 5.73
C LYS A 49 2.18 2.32 4.77
N ILE A 50 3.19 3.08 5.19
CA ILE A 50 3.85 4.08 4.33
C ILE A 50 4.51 3.38 3.15
N GLN A 51 5.19 2.26 3.39
CA GLN A 51 5.78 1.44 2.32
C GLN A 51 4.72 0.99 1.31
N CYS A 52 3.62 0.39 1.79
CA CYS A 52 2.50 -0.02 0.92
C CYS A 52 1.91 1.14 0.13
N TRP A 53 1.79 2.33 0.74
CA TRP A 53 1.33 3.53 0.03
C TRP A 53 2.26 3.87 -1.13
N HIS A 54 3.57 3.96 -0.86
CA HIS A 54 4.57 4.33 -1.86
C HIS A 54 4.70 3.31 -2.99
N ASP A 55 4.72 2.03 -2.68
CA ASP A 55 4.91 0.99 -3.69
C ASP A 55 3.71 0.93 -4.65
N VAL A 56 2.49 0.89 -4.11
CA VAL A 56 1.29 0.83 -4.95
C VAL A 56 1.10 2.13 -5.73
N GLN A 57 1.32 3.30 -5.13
CA GLN A 57 1.31 4.58 -5.86
C GLN A 57 2.31 4.59 -7.01
N ARG A 58 3.56 4.17 -6.76
CA ARG A 58 4.61 4.15 -7.77
C ARG A 58 4.26 3.19 -8.91
N VAL A 59 3.79 1.99 -8.61
CA VAL A 59 3.39 1.00 -9.63
C VAL A 59 2.23 1.54 -10.46
N ASN A 60 1.18 2.07 -9.84
CA ASN A 60 0.06 2.63 -10.59
C ASN A 60 0.47 3.86 -11.41
N ALA A 61 1.32 4.73 -10.88
CA ALA A 61 1.82 5.87 -11.63
C ALA A 61 2.64 5.46 -12.87
N LEU A 62 3.40 4.37 -12.78
CA LEU A 62 4.11 3.80 -13.92
C LEU A 62 3.16 3.16 -14.94
N LEU A 63 2.10 2.48 -14.49
CA LEU A 63 1.12 1.85 -15.36
C LEU A 63 0.23 2.87 -16.09
N LEU A 64 -0.17 3.94 -15.41
CA LEU A 64 -0.99 5.02 -15.96
C LEU A 64 -0.15 6.01 -16.79
N GLY A 65 1.15 6.14 -16.49
CA GLY A 65 2.02 7.15 -17.08
C GLY A 65 1.88 8.55 -16.46
N HIS A 66 0.99 8.71 -15.48
CA HIS A 66 0.78 9.90 -14.67
C HIS A 66 0.40 9.51 -13.24
N ALA A 67 0.34 10.48 -12.32
CA ALA A 67 -0.12 10.19 -10.97
C ALA A 67 -1.61 9.79 -10.98
N PRO A 68 -2.03 8.79 -10.19
CA PRO A 68 -3.44 8.38 -10.12
C PRO A 68 -4.35 9.54 -9.73
N GLY A 69 -5.38 9.80 -10.53
CA GLY A 69 -6.32 10.91 -10.32
C GLY A 69 -5.82 12.29 -10.78
N ALA A 70 -4.66 12.37 -11.42
CA ALA A 70 -4.15 13.63 -11.97
C ALA A 70 -4.96 14.12 -13.18
N ASP A 71 -5.50 13.19 -13.98
CA ASP A 71 -6.19 13.50 -15.24
C ASP A 71 -7.71 13.66 -15.09
N GLY A 72 -8.19 13.83 -13.85
CA GLY A 72 -9.60 14.00 -13.53
C GLY A 72 -10.42 12.70 -13.50
N ASP A 73 -9.76 11.54 -13.62
CA ASP A 73 -10.37 10.24 -13.38
C ASP A 73 -10.25 9.85 -11.90
N ASP A 74 -11.31 10.12 -11.14
CA ASP A 74 -11.41 9.74 -9.73
C ASP A 74 -11.35 8.21 -9.53
N GLN A 75 -11.68 7.41 -10.55
CA GLN A 75 -11.67 5.95 -10.44
C GLN A 75 -10.25 5.41 -10.27
N GLU A 76 -9.27 5.97 -10.95
CA GLU A 76 -7.85 5.60 -10.80
C GLU A 76 -7.34 5.83 -9.38
N ALA A 77 -7.73 6.96 -8.78
CA ALA A 77 -7.39 7.28 -7.41
C ALA A 77 -8.04 6.29 -6.45
N VAL A 78 -9.32 5.97 -6.65
CA VAL A 78 -10.05 4.98 -5.84
C VAL A 78 -9.42 3.59 -5.97
N ASP A 79 -9.11 3.14 -7.18
CA ASP A 79 -8.51 1.83 -7.43
C ASP A 79 -7.13 1.72 -6.80
N THR A 80 -6.32 2.78 -6.90
CA THR A 80 -5.03 2.88 -6.22
C THR A 80 -5.20 2.79 -4.70
N LEU A 81 -6.17 3.51 -4.12
CA LEU A 81 -6.46 3.46 -2.68
C LEU A 81 -6.91 2.06 -2.22
N ILE A 82 -7.71 1.37 -3.03
CA ILE A 82 -8.10 -0.02 -2.79
C ILE A 82 -6.86 -0.92 -2.79
N GLY A 83 -5.97 -0.76 -3.77
CA GLY A 83 -4.70 -1.48 -3.84
C GLY A 83 -3.82 -1.25 -2.60
N ILE A 84 -3.69 -0.01 -2.15
CA ILE A 84 -2.91 0.34 -0.95
C ILE A 84 -3.51 -0.32 0.29
N ARG A 85 -4.85 -0.27 0.44
CA ARG A 85 -5.54 -0.91 1.55
C ARG A 85 -5.32 -2.42 1.54
N LYS A 86 -5.38 -3.06 0.36
CA LYS A 86 -5.10 -4.49 0.20
C LYS A 86 -3.68 -4.82 0.66
N CYS A 87 -2.68 -4.11 0.14
CA CYS A 87 -1.27 -4.27 0.56
C CYS A 87 -1.12 -4.14 2.08
N ALA A 88 -1.66 -3.08 2.68
CA ALA A 88 -1.54 -2.84 4.11
C ALA A 88 -2.23 -3.93 4.94
N SER A 89 -3.36 -4.46 4.48
CA SER A 89 -4.08 -5.51 5.17
C SER A 89 -3.37 -6.86 5.11
N GLN A 90 -2.69 -7.17 4.00
CA GLN A 90 -2.01 -8.45 3.80
C GLN A 90 -0.63 -8.44 4.46
N ASN A 91 0.12 -7.35 4.33
CA ASN A 91 1.52 -7.29 4.74
C ASN A 91 1.72 -6.69 6.13
N CYS A 92 0.85 -5.77 6.57
CA CYS A 92 1.05 -5.04 7.82
C CYS A 92 0.19 -5.54 8.99
N ALA A 93 -0.78 -6.45 8.78
CA ALA A 93 -1.74 -6.84 9.80
C ALA A 93 -1.09 -7.35 11.10
N GLY A 94 -0.08 -8.21 10.99
CA GLY A 94 0.66 -8.73 12.15
C GLY A 94 1.38 -7.63 12.94
N LEU A 95 2.11 -6.75 12.26
CA LEU A 95 2.80 -5.61 12.87
C LEU A 95 1.81 -4.67 13.56
N CYS A 96 0.66 -4.43 12.93
CA CYS A 96 -0.38 -3.56 13.46
C CYS A 96 -1.11 -4.15 14.67
N ALA A 97 -1.26 -5.48 14.73
CA ALA A 97 -1.79 -6.14 15.91
C ALA A 97 -0.83 -6.02 17.09
N LEU A 98 0.47 -6.28 16.86
CA LEU A 98 1.51 -6.13 17.88
C LEU A 98 1.62 -4.69 18.39
N GLU A 99 1.67 -3.69 17.49
CA GLU A 99 1.76 -2.28 17.89
C GLU A 99 0.56 -1.85 18.75
N LYS A 100 -0.65 -2.34 18.47
CA LYS A 100 -1.85 -2.06 19.29
C LYS A 100 -1.78 -2.70 20.67
N MET A 101 -1.18 -3.89 20.80
CA MET A 101 -0.99 -4.55 22.08
C MET A 101 0.07 -3.84 22.94
N LEU A 102 1.16 -3.39 22.31
CA LEU A 102 2.26 -2.71 23.00
C LEU A 102 1.93 -1.25 23.35
N TYR A 103 1.14 -0.57 22.51
CA TYR A 103 0.76 0.83 22.71
C TYR A 103 -0.75 1.02 22.55
N PRO A 104 -1.56 0.56 23.54
CA PRO A 104 -2.99 0.79 23.50
C PRO A 104 -3.24 2.31 23.52
N ARG A 105 -3.81 2.83 22.43
CA ARG A 105 -4.28 4.23 22.39
C ARG A 105 -5.28 4.40 23.53
N ARG A 106 -4.90 5.13 24.58
CA ARG A 106 -5.84 5.60 25.60
C ARG A 106 -6.86 6.46 24.87
N LEU A 107 -8.06 5.92 24.67
CA LEU A 107 -9.20 6.69 24.19
C LEU A 107 -9.51 7.71 25.28
N ILE A 108 -9.03 8.94 25.10
CA ILE A 108 -9.45 10.06 25.94
C ILE A 108 -10.92 10.30 25.57
N PHE A 109 -11.83 9.74 26.37
CA PHE A 109 -13.25 10.09 26.34
C PHE A 109 -13.36 11.58 26.67
N ARG A 110 -13.37 12.44 25.65
CA ARG A 110 -13.84 13.80 25.83
C ARG A 110 -15.35 13.72 26.04
N ARG A 111 -15.79 13.69 27.30
CA ARG A 111 -17.18 13.99 27.67
C ARG A 111 -17.52 15.34 27.07
N ARG A 112 -18.34 15.35 26.01
CA ARG A 112 -19.08 16.55 25.61
C ARG A 112 -20.07 16.82 26.74
N ARG A 113 -19.94 17.97 27.41
CA ARG A 113 -20.98 18.52 28.27
C ARG A 113 -22.07 19.14 27.42
#